data_AF-A0A3A8BBP3-F1
#
_entry.id   AF-A0A3A8BBP3-F1
#
_cell.length_a   1.000
_cell.length_b   1.000
_cell.length_c   1.000
_cell.angle_alpha   90.00
_cell.angle_beta   90.00
_cell.angle_gamma   90.00
#
_symmetry.space_group_name_H-M   'P 1'
#
loop_
_entity.id
_entity.type
_entity.pdbx_description
1 polymer ?
#
loop_
_entity_poly.entity_id
_entity_poly.type
_entity_poly.pdbx_seq_one_letter_code
_entity_poly.pdbx_strand_id
1 'polypeptide(L)'
;MRPPLLENIDLRDLSEESRTALASPRGITVVQAIRLYRELKEAGYGNEFAREQTRDADAGRNWQKDSASKIRFAESFWPEFVGDVTFEDANKNDIRDALAFLPRIPAKHGKGQERYLAENGYRELIERIDSDEETDSEANLHVLASRPDATEADKEQARREALQPRLRSETIIKHRRTMRAVGQMLYDLQLIDKNPFEICSVSNSDKKRMAAKEASRARTVWDDRILTLFHSPVFQGEIDDPGEPLFWLPLLARLMGFREEEACQLAPEDFGSDRNIPYIDIKRCDANHVKSDESQRKVPIHPQLIELGLLQLVEMRRRQGQSRLFPNLTRGQTKGKFSENFSKKFTYYRQTNDCYWPGLDFHAFRTTFHGDLMNRDKSDAIRCRLMGHEPRDEGDRSYSQGLHIDVLLERIRDVKIDISMINSPFSDAPSEARKKAETQGLRVVG
;
A
#
# COMPACT_ATOMS: atom_id res chain seq x y z
N MET A 1 21.58 1.31 40.50
CA MET A 1 20.87 1.66 39.25
C MET A 1 21.64 0.99 38.13
N ARG A 2 20.96 0.34 37.16
CA ARG A 2 21.70 -0.35 36.10
C ARG A 2 22.33 0.67 35.15
N PRO A 3 23.59 0.49 34.71
CA PRO A 3 24.25 1.43 33.81
C PRO A 3 23.56 1.42 32.42
N PRO A 4 23.43 2.57 31.75
CA PRO A 4 22.97 2.60 30.35
C PRO A 4 23.81 1.69 29.45
N LEU A 5 23.16 0.94 28.57
CA LEU A 5 23.82 0.05 27.59
C LEU A 5 24.10 0.79 26.28
N LEU A 6 24.86 1.89 26.36
CA LEU A 6 25.16 2.71 25.17
C LEU A 6 26.13 2.03 24.21
N GLU A 7 26.88 1.02 24.67
CA GLU A 7 27.71 0.16 23.84
C GLU A 7 26.92 -0.64 22.79
N ASN A 8 25.61 -0.76 22.94
CA ASN A 8 24.76 -1.47 21.98
C ASN A 8 24.51 -0.68 20.68
N ILE A 9 24.91 0.60 20.65
CA ILE A 9 24.75 1.52 19.52
C ILE A 9 26.04 2.30 19.28
N ASP A 10 26.33 2.69 18.03
CA ASP A 10 27.47 3.55 17.73
C ASP A 10 27.09 5.03 17.86
N LEU A 11 27.59 5.69 18.90
CA LEU A 11 27.30 7.11 19.16
C LEU A 11 27.81 8.05 18.06
N ARG A 12 28.70 7.60 17.17
CA ARG A 12 29.19 8.36 16.01
C ARG A 12 28.13 8.48 14.92
N ASP A 13 27.15 7.58 14.89
CA ASP A 13 26.02 7.64 13.94
C ASP A 13 24.96 8.68 14.35
N LEU A 14 25.06 9.25 15.55
CA LEU A 14 24.05 10.13 16.14
C LEU A 14 24.38 11.62 15.96
N SER A 15 23.38 12.49 16.07
CA SER A 15 23.61 13.94 16.15
C SER A 15 24.21 14.35 17.50
N GLU A 16 24.79 15.55 17.58
CA GLU A 16 25.23 16.14 18.86
C GLU A 16 24.07 16.27 19.86
N GLU A 17 22.87 16.58 19.38
CA GLU A 17 21.66 16.67 20.21
C GLU A 17 21.33 15.32 20.85
N SER A 18 21.30 14.24 20.06
CA SER A 18 21.08 12.88 20.56
C SER A 18 22.17 12.42 21.53
N ARG A 19 23.44 12.70 21.23
CA ARG A 19 24.56 12.40 22.15
C ARG A 19 24.41 13.13 23.48
N THR A 20 24.02 14.41 23.44
CA THR A 20 23.79 15.22 24.64
C THR A 20 22.61 14.69 25.46
N ALA A 21 21.53 14.27 24.80
CA ALA A 21 20.38 13.66 25.46
C ALA A 21 20.75 12.34 26.17
N LEU A 22 21.64 11.54 25.57
CA LEU A 22 22.14 10.29 26.16
C LEU A 22 23.12 10.50 27.32
N ALA A 23 23.83 11.63 27.36
CA ALA A 23 24.75 11.97 28.44
C ALA A 23 24.03 12.35 29.74
N SER A 24 22.74 12.71 29.69
CA SER A 24 21.94 13.05 30.86
C SER A 24 21.39 11.79 31.53
N PRO A 25 21.80 11.44 32.77
CA PRO A 25 21.31 10.22 33.42
C PRO A 25 19.80 10.27 33.60
N ARG A 26 19.06 9.43 32.85
CA ARG A 26 17.59 9.30 32.88
C ARG A 26 16.81 10.61 32.61
N GLY A 27 17.48 11.60 32.03
CA GLY A 27 16.92 12.93 31.77
C GLY A 27 16.33 13.08 30.38
N ILE A 28 16.31 12.03 29.55
CA ILE A 28 15.85 12.12 28.16
C ILE A 28 14.38 12.51 28.11
N THR A 29 14.07 13.60 27.41
CA THR A 29 12.70 14.12 27.30
C THR A 29 11.89 13.35 26.24
N VAL A 30 10.58 13.58 26.19
CA VAL A 30 9.69 12.99 25.18
C VAL A 30 10.14 13.31 23.76
N VAL A 31 10.46 14.58 23.47
CA VAL A 31 10.90 15.00 22.13
C VAL A 31 12.25 14.38 21.79
N GLN A 32 13.21 14.42 22.73
CA GLN A 32 14.54 13.85 22.53
C GLN A 32 14.48 12.34 22.27
N ALA A 33 13.63 11.61 23.00
CA ALA A 33 13.44 10.18 22.81
C ALA A 33 12.89 9.83 21.42
N ILE A 34 11.90 10.60 20.94
CA ILE A 34 11.31 10.40 19.60
C ILE A 34 12.35 10.67 18.52
N ARG A 35 13.16 11.73 18.68
CA ARG A 35 14.25 12.08 17.75
C ARG A 35 15.36 11.04 17.73
N LEU A 36 15.81 10.60 18.90
CA LEU A 36 16.81 9.53 19.03
C LEU A 36 16.33 8.26 18.33
N TYR A 37 15.07 7.85 18.58
CA TYR A 37 14.50 6.70 17.89
C TYR A 37 14.47 6.89 16.37
N ARG A 38 14.07 8.07 15.88
CA ARG A 38 14.11 8.38 14.44
C ARG A 38 15.53 8.25 13.88
N GLU A 39 16.53 8.87 14.50
CA GLU A 39 17.92 8.85 14.03
C GLU A 39 18.48 7.42 13.97
N LEU A 40 18.27 6.62 15.02
CA LEU A 40 18.70 5.23 15.04
C LEU A 40 18.01 4.41 13.94
N LYS A 41 16.71 4.59 13.73
CA LYS A 41 16.01 3.88 12.65
C LYS A 41 16.44 4.35 11.26
N GLU A 42 16.74 5.63 11.06
CA GLU A 42 17.27 6.17 9.80
C GLU A 42 18.69 5.70 9.52
N ALA A 43 19.53 5.57 10.56
CA ALA A 43 20.87 5.00 10.47
C ALA A 43 20.86 3.49 10.13
N GLY A 44 19.75 2.79 10.41
CA GLY A 44 19.55 1.39 10.03
C GLY A 44 19.57 0.40 11.18
N TYR A 45 19.40 0.86 12.42
CA TYR A 45 19.31 -0.03 13.59
C TYR A 45 17.99 -0.81 13.59
N GLY A 46 18.04 -2.03 14.13
CA GLY A 46 16.90 -2.91 14.32
C GLY A 46 15.97 -2.45 15.45
N ASN A 47 15.33 -3.40 16.14
CA ASN A 47 14.52 -3.11 17.33
C ASN A 47 15.07 -3.82 18.59
N GLU A 48 16.16 -4.58 18.47
CA GLU A 48 16.73 -5.37 19.56
C GLU A 48 17.80 -4.56 20.32
N PHE A 49 17.39 -3.45 20.93
CA PHE A 49 18.33 -2.51 21.57
C PHE A 49 18.97 -3.03 22.88
N ALA A 50 18.53 -4.20 23.36
CA ALA A 50 19.11 -4.86 24.53
C ALA A 50 20.41 -5.63 24.19
N ARG A 51 20.77 -5.71 22.91
CA ARG A 51 21.99 -6.36 22.41
C ARG A 51 22.72 -5.43 21.47
N GLU A 52 24.01 -5.67 21.30
CA GLU A 52 24.83 -4.97 20.31
C GLU A 52 24.29 -5.21 18.90
N GLN A 53 24.19 -4.13 18.13
CA GLN A 53 23.66 -4.14 16.77
C GLN A 53 24.63 -3.49 15.80
N THR A 54 24.76 -4.08 14.62
CA THR A 54 25.37 -3.41 13.46
C THR A 54 24.28 -2.80 12.61
N ARG A 55 24.44 -1.53 12.22
CA ARG A 55 23.47 -0.84 11.36
C ARG A 55 23.46 -1.40 9.94
N ASP A 56 22.27 -1.42 9.34
CA ASP A 56 22.07 -1.72 7.91
C ASP A 56 21.52 -0.47 7.20
N ALA A 57 22.36 0.14 6.35
CA ALA A 57 22.00 1.35 5.62
C ALA A 57 20.81 1.16 4.67
N ASP A 58 20.60 -0.03 4.11
CA ASP A 58 19.43 -0.34 3.30
C ASP A 58 18.16 -0.46 4.15
N ALA A 59 18.28 -1.07 5.33
CA ALA A 59 17.18 -1.10 6.29
C ALA A 59 16.77 0.33 6.69
N GLY A 60 17.73 1.22 6.91
CA GLY A 60 17.49 2.64 7.21
C GLY A 60 16.75 3.37 6.09
N ARG A 61 17.24 3.25 4.84
CA ARG A 61 16.57 3.81 3.64
C ARG A 61 15.14 3.29 3.47
N ASN A 62 14.93 2.00 3.70
CA ASN A 62 13.60 1.38 3.60
C ASN A 62 12.67 1.87 4.71
N TRP A 63 13.17 1.96 5.94
CA TRP A 63 12.42 2.50 7.06
C TRP A 63 12.01 3.96 6.82
N GLN A 64 12.90 4.77 6.22
CA GLN A 64 12.60 6.17 5.92
C GLN A 64 11.41 6.29 4.95
N LYS A 65 11.38 5.48 3.90
CA LYS A 65 10.30 5.43 2.91
C LYS A 65 8.97 4.96 3.49
N ASP A 66 9.00 3.94 4.34
CA ASP A 66 7.79 3.25 4.78
C ASP A 66 7.24 3.76 6.11
N SER A 67 8.08 4.34 6.98
CA SER A 67 7.75 4.61 8.39
C SER A 67 8.06 6.00 8.91
N ALA A 68 8.90 6.79 8.25
CA ALA A 68 9.30 8.11 8.78
C ALA A 68 8.14 9.08 9.00
N SER A 69 7.07 9.02 8.18
CA SER A 69 5.88 9.86 8.41
C SER A 69 5.20 9.61 9.76
N LYS A 70 5.28 8.38 10.29
CA LYS A 70 4.65 8.00 11.56
C LYS A 70 5.41 8.56 12.76
N ILE A 71 6.75 8.60 12.67
CA ILE A 71 7.57 9.17 13.74
C ILE A 71 7.49 10.70 13.72
N ARG A 72 7.43 11.33 12.54
CA ARG A 72 7.22 12.79 12.43
C ARG A 72 5.87 13.23 12.98
N PHE A 73 4.83 12.42 12.73
CA PHE A 73 3.56 12.61 13.42
C PHE A 73 3.73 12.52 14.94
N ALA A 74 4.45 11.52 15.43
CA ALA A 74 4.65 11.36 16.88
C ALA A 74 5.39 12.56 17.50
N GLU A 75 6.39 13.09 16.81
CA GLU A 75 7.20 14.24 17.23
C GLU A 75 6.39 15.55 17.35
N SER A 76 5.35 15.72 16.54
CA SER A 76 4.46 16.89 16.61
C SER A 76 3.26 16.67 17.52
N PHE A 77 2.66 15.47 17.49
CA PHE A 77 1.44 15.17 18.22
C PHE A 77 1.66 14.97 19.72
N TRP A 78 2.59 14.10 20.13
CA TRP A 78 2.67 13.71 21.56
C TRP A 78 3.09 14.85 22.50
N PRO A 79 4.07 15.70 22.16
CA PRO A 79 4.46 16.81 23.03
C PRO A 79 3.34 17.83 23.27
N GLU A 80 2.41 17.99 22.34
CA GLU A 80 1.24 18.88 22.50
C GLU A 80 0.31 18.45 23.65
N PHE A 81 0.26 17.15 23.95
CA PHE A 81 -0.62 16.61 24.99
C PHE A 81 0.13 16.27 26.28
N VAL A 82 1.32 15.68 26.15
CA VAL A 82 2.10 15.15 27.29
C VAL A 82 3.13 16.15 27.81
N GLY A 83 3.44 17.20 27.01
CA GLY A 83 4.58 18.09 27.26
C GLY A 83 5.92 17.44 26.93
N ASP A 84 6.98 18.25 26.90
CA ASP A 84 8.35 17.78 26.75
C ASP A 84 9.00 17.48 28.10
N VAL A 85 8.31 16.66 28.90
CA VAL A 85 8.80 16.16 30.19
C VAL A 85 9.83 15.04 29.99
N THR A 86 10.53 14.64 31.06
CA THR A 86 11.32 13.41 31.08
C THR A 86 10.45 12.22 30.66
N PHE A 87 10.96 11.38 29.75
CA PHE A 87 10.15 10.34 29.11
C PHE A 87 9.52 9.40 30.13
N GLU A 88 10.25 9.03 31.19
CA GLU A 88 9.80 8.13 32.26
C GLU A 88 8.68 8.73 33.14
N ASP A 89 8.61 10.06 33.24
CA ASP A 89 7.66 10.79 34.08
C ASP A 89 6.42 11.28 33.30
N ALA A 90 6.32 10.95 32.02
CA ALA A 90 5.14 11.22 31.20
C ALA A 90 3.85 10.77 31.91
N ASN A 91 2.96 11.73 32.19
CA ASN A 91 1.78 11.50 33.00
C ASN A 91 0.79 10.58 32.28
N LYS A 92 0.30 9.55 32.98
CA LYS A 92 -0.62 8.57 32.42
C LYS A 92 -1.97 9.16 31.98
N ASN A 93 -2.45 10.22 32.63
CA ASN A 93 -3.70 10.89 32.25
C ASN A 93 -3.50 11.70 30.97
N ASP A 94 -2.40 12.44 30.84
CA ASP A 94 -2.10 13.19 29.61
C ASP A 94 -1.93 12.24 28.40
N ILE A 95 -1.32 11.07 28.62
CA ILE A 95 -1.25 10.03 27.59
C ILE A 95 -2.66 9.51 27.23
N ARG A 96 -3.57 9.34 28.20
CA ARG A 96 -4.97 8.95 27.92
C ARG A 96 -5.72 10.01 27.15
N ASP A 97 -5.49 11.28 27.47
CA ASP A 97 -6.09 12.40 26.77
C ASP A 97 -5.62 12.42 25.32
N ALA A 98 -4.32 12.29 25.07
CA ALA A 98 -3.78 12.14 23.72
C ALA A 98 -4.43 10.97 22.96
N LEU A 99 -4.57 9.80 23.61
CA LEU A 99 -5.23 8.64 23.01
C LEU A 99 -6.72 8.87 22.69
N ALA A 100 -7.42 9.70 23.47
CA ALA A 100 -8.81 10.09 23.22
C ALA A 100 -8.95 11.05 22.03
N PHE A 101 -7.91 11.84 21.73
CA PHE A 101 -7.89 12.76 20.60
C PHE A 101 -7.47 12.10 19.28
N LEU A 102 -6.66 11.02 19.30
CA LEU A 102 -6.23 10.32 18.08
C LEU A 102 -7.36 9.97 17.09
N PRO A 103 -8.55 9.48 17.52
CA PRO A 103 -9.66 9.19 16.61
C PRO A 103 -10.32 10.43 15.99
N ARG A 104 -10.09 11.63 16.53
CA ARG A 104 -10.64 12.90 16.02
C ARG A 104 -9.75 13.55 14.97
N ILE A 105 -8.54 13.05 14.75
CA ILE A 105 -7.62 13.59 13.75
C ILE A 105 -8.17 13.30 12.34
N PRO A 106 -8.18 14.29 11.42
CA PRO A 106 -8.63 14.08 10.06
C PRO A 106 -7.72 13.10 9.30
N ALA A 107 -8.32 12.26 8.46
CA ALA A 107 -7.60 11.24 7.68
C ALA A 107 -6.58 11.84 6.68
N LYS A 108 -6.77 13.12 6.33
CA LYS A 108 -5.94 13.89 5.42
C LYS A 108 -4.92 14.79 6.13
N HIS A 109 -4.75 14.71 7.46
CA HIS A 109 -3.76 15.53 8.19
C HIS A 109 -2.38 15.47 7.52
N GLY A 110 -1.72 16.61 7.43
CA GLY A 110 -0.39 16.74 6.81
C GLY A 110 -0.35 16.50 5.30
N LYS A 111 -1.49 16.50 4.59
CA LYS A 111 -1.55 16.34 3.14
C LYS A 111 -2.09 17.59 2.43
N GLY A 112 -1.20 18.26 1.67
CA GLY A 112 -1.44 19.00 0.42
C GLY A 112 -2.42 20.18 0.39
N GLN A 113 -3.35 20.32 1.35
CA GLN A 113 -4.28 21.42 1.46
C GLN A 113 -4.10 22.08 2.82
N GLU A 114 -4.04 23.41 2.84
CA GLU A 114 -3.83 24.22 4.05
C GLU A 114 -4.80 23.83 5.18
N ARG A 115 -6.06 23.55 4.85
CA ARG A 115 -7.09 23.13 5.83
C ARG A 115 -6.68 21.94 6.70
N TYR A 116 -5.83 21.03 6.21
CA TYR A 116 -5.40 19.83 6.93
C TYR A 116 -4.01 19.94 7.57
N LEU A 117 -3.40 21.12 7.57
CA LEU A 117 -2.14 21.37 8.24
C LEU A 117 -2.38 21.70 9.73
N ALA A 118 -1.58 21.08 10.60
CA ALA A 118 -1.60 21.30 12.04
C ALA A 118 -0.56 22.37 12.42
N GLU A 119 -0.63 23.56 11.80
CA GLU A 119 0.38 24.63 11.97
C GLU A 119 0.48 25.09 13.43
N ASN A 120 -0.65 25.18 14.11
CA ASN A 120 -0.77 25.59 15.51
C ASN A 120 -1.07 24.39 16.45
N GLY A 121 -0.82 23.16 15.99
CA GLY A 121 -1.13 21.94 16.74
C GLY A 121 -2.39 21.23 16.26
N TYR A 122 -2.57 20.00 16.75
CA TYR A 122 -3.66 19.11 16.39
C TYR A 122 -4.97 19.45 17.08
N ARG A 123 -4.96 20.08 18.26
CA ARG A 123 -6.19 20.54 18.94
C ARG A 123 -6.93 21.57 18.07
N GLU A 124 -6.23 22.61 17.62
CA GLU A 124 -6.80 23.62 16.73
C GLU A 124 -7.24 23.01 15.40
N LEU A 125 -6.43 22.11 14.81
CA LEU A 125 -6.83 21.40 13.59
C LEU A 125 -8.14 20.63 13.77
N ILE A 126 -8.32 19.95 14.91
CA ILE A 126 -9.54 19.21 15.21
C ILE A 126 -10.73 20.17 15.36
N GLU A 127 -10.57 21.24 16.14
CA GLU A 127 -11.63 22.24 16.34
C GLU A 127 -12.05 22.89 15.02
N ARG A 128 -11.09 23.22 14.16
CA ARG A 128 -11.37 23.77 12.83
C ARG A 128 -12.15 22.79 11.96
N ILE A 129 -11.75 21.51 11.92
CA ILE A 129 -12.46 20.50 11.13
C ILE A 129 -13.87 20.26 11.68
N ASP A 130 -14.04 20.22 13.01
CA ASP A 130 -15.37 20.06 13.62
C ASP A 130 -16.27 21.27 13.29
N SER A 131 -15.73 22.49 13.27
CA SER A 131 -16.44 23.70 12.85
C SER A 131 -16.79 23.71 11.36
N ASP A 132 -15.89 23.22 10.49
CA ASP A 132 -16.16 23.04 9.06
C ASP A 132 -17.34 22.08 8.86
N GLU A 133 -17.36 20.96 9.58
CA GLU A 133 -18.43 19.95 9.47
C GLU A 133 -19.80 20.47 9.90
N GLU A 134 -19.84 21.28 10.97
CA GLU A 134 -21.06 21.94 11.42
C GLU A 134 -21.58 22.91 10.35
N THR A 135 -20.70 23.74 9.80
CA THR A 135 -21.01 24.70 8.73
C THR A 135 -21.52 23.98 7.47
N ASP A 136 -20.82 22.93 7.02
CA ASP A 136 -21.21 22.12 5.85
C ASP A 136 -22.56 21.43 6.09
N SER A 137 -22.79 20.92 7.30
CA SER A 137 -24.06 20.28 7.67
C SER A 137 -25.23 21.27 7.65
N GLU A 138 -25.05 22.46 8.21
CA GLU A 138 -26.06 23.53 8.19
C GLU A 138 -26.39 23.96 6.76
N ALA A 139 -25.37 24.14 5.92
CA ALA A 139 -25.54 24.49 4.51
C ALA A 139 -26.31 23.39 3.74
N ASN A 140 -25.95 22.12 3.92
CA ASN A 140 -26.64 21.00 3.28
C ASN A 140 -28.11 20.91 3.72
N LEU A 141 -28.39 21.09 5.01
CA LEU A 141 -29.74 21.09 5.56
C LEU A 141 -30.56 22.29 5.07
N HIS A 142 -29.95 23.45 4.90
CA HIS A 142 -30.60 24.64 4.34
C HIS A 142 -31.08 24.41 2.90
N VAL A 143 -30.25 23.76 2.07
CA VAL A 143 -30.65 23.37 0.71
C VAL A 143 -31.86 22.43 0.74
N LEU A 144 -31.87 21.45 1.64
CA LEU A 144 -33.00 20.52 1.79
C LEU A 144 -34.27 21.18 2.35
N ALA A 145 -34.16 22.23 3.16
CA ALA A 145 -35.32 22.94 3.70
C ALA A 145 -36.20 23.58 2.61
N SER A 146 -35.62 23.86 1.44
CA SER A 146 -36.34 24.38 0.27
C SER A 146 -37.08 23.30 -0.54
N ARG A 147 -36.88 22.01 -0.22
CA ARG A 147 -37.48 20.87 -0.92
C ARG A 147 -38.69 20.33 -0.14
N PRO A 148 -39.93 20.46 -0.66
CA PRO A 148 -41.15 19.99 0.02
C PRO A 148 -41.22 18.48 0.23
N ASP A 149 -40.47 17.71 -0.57
CA ASP A 149 -40.41 16.24 -0.58
C ASP A 149 -39.25 15.67 0.27
N ALA A 150 -38.41 16.53 0.87
CA ALA A 150 -37.24 16.07 1.62
C ALA A 150 -37.64 15.26 2.86
N THR A 151 -37.15 14.04 2.91
CA THR A 151 -37.40 13.09 4.00
C THR A 151 -36.39 13.23 5.13
N GLU A 152 -36.67 12.63 6.28
CA GLU A 152 -35.66 12.52 7.36
C GLU A 152 -34.42 11.71 6.94
N ALA A 153 -34.59 10.76 6.01
CA ALA A 153 -33.46 10.02 5.44
C ALA A 153 -32.53 10.93 4.62
N ASP A 154 -33.11 11.87 3.86
CA ASP A 154 -32.32 12.86 3.11
C ASP A 154 -31.54 13.79 4.04
N LYS A 155 -32.16 14.23 5.14
CA LYS A 155 -31.49 15.05 6.16
C LYS A 155 -30.36 14.28 6.86
N GLU A 156 -30.57 13.01 7.18
CA GLU A 156 -29.53 12.14 7.75
C GLU A 156 -28.37 11.95 6.76
N GLN A 157 -28.66 11.74 5.49
CA GLN A 157 -27.64 11.64 4.45
C GLN A 157 -26.84 12.94 4.29
N ALA A 158 -27.52 14.09 4.27
CA ALA A 158 -26.89 15.42 4.21
C ALA A 158 -25.93 15.68 5.38
N ARG A 159 -26.32 15.29 6.61
CA ARG A 159 -25.43 15.36 7.78
C ARG A 159 -24.22 14.46 7.63
N ARG A 160 -24.40 13.24 7.11
CA ARG A 160 -23.30 12.30 6.87
C ARG A 160 -22.32 12.77 5.80
N GLU A 161 -22.82 13.44 4.76
CA GLU A 161 -22.01 13.98 3.67
C GLU A 161 -21.14 15.18 4.11
N ALA A 162 -21.58 15.92 5.13
CA ALA A 162 -20.78 16.98 5.74
C ALA A 162 -19.58 16.44 6.55
N LEU A 163 -19.66 15.21 7.07
CA LEU A 163 -18.60 14.63 7.89
C LEU A 163 -17.31 14.38 7.10
N GLN A 164 -16.21 14.89 7.63
CA GLN A 164 -14.86 14.65 7.16
C GLN A 164 -14.32 13.31 7.68
N PRO A 165 -13.72 12.47 6.82
CA PRO A 165 -13.14 11.21 7.27
C PRO A 165 -12.04 11.40 8.34
N ARG A 166 -12.16 10.69 9.45
CA ARG A 166 -11.16 10.64 10.53
C ARG A 166 -10.16 9.49 10.36
N LEU A 167 -9.12 9.47 11.19
CA LEU A 167 -8.14 8.38 11.18
C LEU A 167 -8.82 7.03 11.40
N ARG A 168 -8.41 6.04 10.60
CA ARG A 168 -8.84 4.67 10.80
C ARG A 168 -8.11 4.00 11.95
N SER A 169 -8.79 3.03 12.54
CA SER A 169 -8.35 2.14 13.61
C SER A 169 -6.93 1.62 13.40
N GLU A 170 -6.62 1.07 12.21
CA GLU A 170 -5.29 0.56 11.88
C GLU A 170 -4.19 1.65 11.92
N THR A 171 -4.53 2.88 11.50
CA THR A 171 -3.59 4.02 11.57
C THR A 171 -3.40 4.47 13.02
N ILE A 172 -4.48 4.56 13.79
CA ILE A 172 -4.43 4.86 15.24
C ILE A 172 -3.54 3.84 15.98
N ILE A 173 -3.74 2.55 15.70
CA ILE A 173 -2.93 1.47 16.28
C ILE A 173 -1.45 1.63 15.91
N LYS A 174 -1.13 2.06 14.69
CA LYS A 174 0.26 2.33 14.29
C LYS A 174 0.87 3.49 15.07
N HIS A 175 0.16 4.61 15.24
CA HIS A 175 0.64 5.73 16.05
C HIS A 175 0.89 5.32 17.52
N ARG A 176 -0.02 4.52 18.09
CA ARG A 176 0.14 3.93 19.43
C ARG A 176 1.37 3.03 19.53
N ARG A 177 1.59 2.16 18.54
CA ARG A 177 2.76 1.27 18.48
C ARG A 177 4.07 2.04 18.36
N THR A 178 4.10 3.17 17.65
CA THR A 178 5.29 4.00 17.53
C THR A 178 5.81 4.43 18.90
N MET A 179 4.97 5.02 19.76
CA MET A 179 5.42 5.45 21.09
C MET A 179 5.81 4.31 22.01
N ARG A 180 5.09 3.17 21.91
CA ARG A 180 5.50 1.97 22.63
C ARG A 180 6.91 1.53 22.20
N ALA A 181 7.22 1.58 20.91
CA ALA A 181 8.54 1.22 20.39
C ALA A 181 9.65 2.19 20.83
N VAL A 182 9.36 3.50 20.89
CA VAL A 182 10.28 4.50 21.47
C VAL A 182 10.58 4.15 22.93
N GLY A 183 9.55 3.91 23.74
CA GLY A 183 9.73 3.52 25.14
C GLY A 183 10.43 2.17 25.31
N GLN A 184 10.19 1.20 24.42
CA GLN A 184 10.90 -0.08 24.43
C GLN A 184 12.38 0.10 24.14
N MET A 185 12.75 0.90 23.14
CA MET A 185 14.15 1.23 22.85
C MET A 185 14.85 1.82 24.09
N LEU A 186 14.22 2.79 24.76
CA LEU A 186 14.80 3.40 25.96
C LEU A 186 14.94 2.41 27.12
N TYR A 187 13.94 1.55 27.31
CA TYR A 187 13.98 0.51 28.35
C TYR A 187 15.11 -0.50 28.08
N ASP A 188 15.25 -0.92 26.83
CA ASP A 188 16.28 -1.87 26.39
C ASP A 188 17.70 -1.30 26.54
N LEU A 189 17.88 -0.01 26.23
CA LEU A 189 19.12 0.74 26.48
C LEU A 189 19.34 1.09 27.97
N GLN A 190 18.42 0.69 28.86
CA GLN A 190 18.45 0.97 30.30
C GLN A 190 18.46 2.47 30.66
N LEU A 191 17.87 3.29 29.79
CA LEU A 191 17.71 4.74 30.00
C LEU A 191 16.48 5.07 30.86
N ILE A 192 15.53 4.14 30.98
CA ILE A 192 14.34 4.22 31.83
C ILE A 192 14.11 2.85 32.51
N ASP A 193 13.46 2.83 33.68
CA ASP A 193 13.06 1.60 34.38
C ASP A 193 11.65 1.14 34.02
N LYS A 194 10.80 2.05 33.55
CA LYS A 194 9.43 1.74 33.10
C LYS A 194 9.10 2.47 31.81
N ASN A 195 8.33 1.84 30.95
CA ASN A 195 7.77 2.47 29.76
C ASN A 195 6.36 3.03 30.08
N PRO A 196 6.17 4.36 30.21
CA PRO A 196 4.84 4.91 30.50
C PRO A 196 3.85 4.75 29.33
N PHE A 197 4.34 4.53 28.11
CA PHE A 197 3.53 4.29 26.92
C PHE A 197 3.11 2.81 26.77
N GLU A 198 3.28 1.96 27.79
CA GLU A 198 2.68 0.62 27.83
C GLU A 198 1.14 0.66 27.66
N ILE A 199 0.50 1.74 28.12
CA ILE A 199 -0.94 2.02 27.92
C ILE A 199 -1.33 2.12 26.43
N CYS A 200 -0.39 2.40 25.54
CA CYS A 200 -0.63 2.41 24.10
C CYS A 200 -0.85 1.01 23.51
N SER A 201 -0.61 -0.07 24.27
CA SER A 201 -0.95 -1.44 23.85
C SER A 201 -2.42 -1.57 23.42
N VAL A 202 -2.66 -2.44 22.43
CA VAL A 202 -4.00 -2.71 21.89
C VAL A 202 -4.17 -4.21 21.74
N SER A 203 -5.10 -4.79 22.50
CA SER A 203 -5.40 -6.21 22.45
C SER A 203 -6.09 -6.61 21.14
N ASN A 204 -6.15 -7.90 20.82
CA ASN A 204 -6.85 -8.36 19.61
C ASN A 204 -8.37 -8.10 19.68
N SER A 205 -8.98 -8.14 20.86
CA SER A 205 -10.39 -7.78 21.06
C SER A 205 -10.61 -6.27 20.83
N ASP A 206 -9.70 -5.42 21.30
CA ASP A 206 -9.77 -3.99 21.04
C ASP A 206 -9.66 -3.67 19.55
N LYS A 207 -8.72 -4.31 18.83
CA LYS A 207 -8.60 -4.15 17.37
C LYS A 207 -9.91 -4.48 16.66
N LYS A 208 -10.54 -5.61 17.01
CA LYS A 208 -11.83 -6.02 16.45
C LYS A 208 -12.93 -5.01 16.76
N ARG A 209 -13.03 -4.55 18.01
CA ARG A 209 -14.03 -3.56 18.45
C ARG A 209 -13.87 -2.21 17.73
N MET A 210 -12.64 -1.75 17.54
CA MET A 210 -12.35 -0.52 16.81
C MET A 210 -12.73 -0.67 15.33
N ALA A 211 -12.35 -1.78 14.70
CA ALA A 211 -12.65 -2.03 13.28
C ALA A 211 -14.16 -2.21 13.01
N ALA A 212 -14.93 -2.75 13.95
CA ALA A 212 -16.37 -2.98 13.79
C ALA A 212 -17.20 -1.68 13.65
N LYS A 213 -16.65 -0.54 14.06
CA LYS A 213 -17.31 0.78 13.92
C LYS A 213 -17.05 1.45 12.57
N GLU A 214 -16.20 0.85 11.73
CA GLU A 214 -15.78 1.42 10.46
C GLU A 214 -16.45 0.70 9.30
N ALA A 215 -16.82 1.44 8.25
CA ALA A 215 -17.20 0.82 6.99
C ALA A 215 -16.04 -0.05 6.50
N SER A 216 -16.31 -1.34 6.26
CA SER A 216 -15.30 -2.26 5.76
C SER A 216 -14.79 -1.76 4.43
N ARG A 217 -13.48 -1.51 4.37
CA ARG A 217 -12.72 -1.44 3.12
C ARG A 217 -11.80 -2.64 3.00
N ALA A 218 -12.20 -3.77 3.59
CA ALA A 218 -11.49 -5.02 3.39
C ALA A 218 -11.41 -5.27 1.89
N ARG A 219 -10.22 -5.66 1.44
CA ARG A 219 -10.05 -6.04 0.05
C ARG A 219 -10.96 -7.23 -0.23
N THR A 220 -11.76 -7.13 -1.27
CA THR A 220 -12.63 -8.21 -1.72
C THR A 220 -12.07 -8.83 -2.99
N VAL A 221 -12.67 -9.93 -3.43
CA VAL A 221 -12.44 -10.47 -4.77
C VAL A 221 -13.30 -9.70 -5.77
N TRP A 222 -12.77 -9.45 -6.96
CA TRP A 222 -13.55 -9.07 -8.13
C TRP A 222 -14.59 -10.15 -8.46
N ASP A 223 -15.83 -9.71 -8.60
CA ASP A 223 -16.97 -10.43 -9.15
C ASP A 223 -17.25 -9.92 -10.58
N ASP A 224 -18.48 -10.06 -11.06
CA ASP A 224 -18.91 -9.63 -12.39
C ASP A 224 -18.71 -8.12 -12.65
N ARG A 225 -18.48 -7.30 -11.61
CA ARG A 225 -18.08 -5.89 -11.79
C ARG A 225 -16.76 -5.72 -12.56
N ILE A 226 -15.94 -6.77 -12.66
CA ILE A 226 -14.74 -6.73 -13.51
C ILE A 226 -15.10 -6.52 -14.99
N LEU A 227 -16.30 -6.92 -15.41
CA LEU A 227 -16.78 -6.71 -16.78
C LEU A 227 -16.96 -5.21 -17.07
N THR A 228 -17.44 -4.43 -16.10
CA THR A 228 -17.51 -2.96 -16.23
C THR A 228 -16.14 -2.34 -16.45
N LEU A 229 -15.10 -2.87 -15.78
CA LEU A 229 -13.73 -2.44 -16.06
C LEU A 229 -13.30 -2.85 -17.47
N PHE A 230 -13.61 -4.06 -17.93
CA PHE A 230 -13.26 -4.47 -19.29
C PHE A 230 -14.02 -3.70 -20.38
N HIS A 231 -15.18 -3.11 -20.08
CA HIS A 231 -15.87 -2.19 -20.99
C HIS A 231 -15.29 -0.76 -21.00
N SER A 232 -14.33 -0.45 -20.13
CA SER A 232 -13.71 0.88 -20.09
C SER A 232 -12.76 1.13 -21.27
N PRO A 233 -12.51 2.39 -21.67
CA PRO A 233 -11.84 2.75 -22.92
C PRO A 233 -10.53 2.00 -23.23
N VAL A 234 -9.65 1.79 -22.25
CA VAL A 234 -8.35 1.16 -22.51
C VAL A 234 -8.48 -0.30 -22.94
N PHE A 235 -9.49 -1.00 -22.45
CA PHE A 235 -9.79 -2.39 -22.82
C PHE A 235 -10.61 -2.49 -24.12
N GLN A 236 -11.16 -1.36 -24.58
CA GLN A 236 -11.90 -1.25 -25.83
C GLN A 236 -11.03 -0.73 -27.00
N GLY A 237 -9.73 -0.58 -26.78
CA GLY A 237 -8.75 -0.21 -27.81
C GLY A 237 -8.50 1.29 -27.92
N GLU A 238 -9.02 2.11 -27.00
CA GLU A 238 -8.68 3.53 -26.90
C GLU A 238 -7.35 3.69 -26.16
N ILE A 239 -6.27 3.35 -26.86
CA ILE A 239 -4.88 3.41 -26.36
C ILE A 239 -3.96 3.98 -27.44
N ASP A 240 -3.01 4.83 -27.04
CA ASP A 240 -2.01 5.40 -27.95
C ASP A 240 -0.79 4.49 -28.12
N ASP A 241 -0.40 3.78 -27.05
CA ASP A 241 0.72 2.84 -27.03
C ASP A 241 0.17 1.43 -26.77
N PRO A 242 0.50 0.42 -27.61
CA PRO A 242 0.10 -0.96 -27.39
C PRO A 242 0.53 -1.55 -26.04
N GLY A 243 1.52 -0.93 -25.39
CA GLY A 243 2.00 -1.21 -24.04
C GLY A 243 1.39 -0.34 -22.95
N GLU A 244 0.17 0.18 -23.08
CA GLU A 244 -0.50 0.96 -22.02
C GLU A 244 -0.59 0.18 -20.69
N PRO A 245 0.04 0.66 -19.60
CA PRO A 245 0.05 -0.03 -18.32
C PRO A 245 -1.34 -0.27 -17.70
N LEU A 246 -2.31 0.62 -17.94
CA LEU A 246 -3.69 0.45 -17.47
C LEU A 246 -4.39 -0.77 -18.09
N PHE A 247 -3.97 -1.20 -19.28
CA PHE A 247 -4.45 -2.42 -19.91
C PHE A 247 -3.75 -3.66 -19.34
N TRP A 248 -2.41 -3.67 -19.39
CA TRP A 248 -1.63 -4.88 -19.11
C TRP A 248 -1.50 -5.24 -17.63
N LEU A 249 -1.31 -4.25 -16.75
CA LEU A 249 -1.03 -4.53 -15.34
C LEU A 249 -2.22 -5.21 -14.62
N PRO A 250 -3.49 -4.78 -14.80
CA PRO A 250 -4.64 -5.50 -14.25
C PRO A 250 -4.73 -6.94 -14.74
N LEU A 251 -4.48 -7.20 -16.03
CA LEU A 251 -4.54 -8.55 -16.61
C LEU A 251 -3.44 -9.46 -16.07
N LEU A 252 -2.20 -8.96 -15.95
CA LEU A 252 -1.09 -9.67 -15.31
C LEU A 252 -1.41 -10.02 -13.84
N ALA A 253 -2.02 -9.09 -13.10
CA ALA A 253 -2.43 -9.35 -11.72
C ALA A 253 -3.60 -10.35 -11.62
N ARG A 254 -4.56 -10.29 -12.54
CA ARG A 254 -5.77 -11.13 -12.55
C ARG A 254 -5.50 -12.57 -12.99
N LEU A 255 -4.65 -12.77 -13.99
CA LEU A 255 -4.37 -14.07 -14.62
C LEU A 255 -3.11 -14.75 -14.11
N MET A 256 -2.17 -14.00 -13.51
CA MET A 256 -0.89 -14.54 -13.02
C MET A 256 -0.57 -14.12 -11.58
N GLY A 257 -1.46 -13.37 -10.92
CA GLY A 257 -1.32 -13.01 -9.51
C GLY A 257 -0.18 -12.04 -9.21
N PHE A 258 0.30 -11.24 -10.14
CA PHE A 258 1.44 -10.35 -9.90
C PHE A 258 1.18 -9.32 -8.78
N ARG A 259 2.22 -8.99 -8.00
CA ARG A 259 2.19 -7.76 -7.20
C ARG A 259 2.36 -6.55 -8.12
N GLU A 260 1.79 -5.41 -7.74
CA GLU A 260 1.79 -4.19 -8.57
C GLU A 260 3.20 -3.75 -8.97
N GLU A 261 4.13 -3.61 -8.02
CA GLU A 261 5.52 -3.23 -8.34
C GLU A 261 6.25 -4.30 -9.16
N GLU A 262 5.96 -5.60 -8.93
CA GLU A 262 6.53 -6.69 -9.74
C GLU A 262 6.14 -6.55 -11.22
N ALA A 263 4.87 -6.23 -11.48
CA ALA A 263 4.38 -6.05 -12.85
C ALA A 263 4.87 -4.73 -13.47
N CYS A 264 4.89 -3.63 -12.68
CA CYS A 264 5.34 -2.33 -13.18
C CYS A 264 6.81 -2.31 -13.63
N GLN A 265 7.67 -3.09 -12.97
CA GLN A 265 9.12 -3.08 -13.23
C GLN A 265 9.59 -4.08 -14.30
N LEU A 266 8.68 -4.82 -14.93
CA LEU A 266 9.04 -5.83 -15.93
C LEU A 266 9.90 -5.24 -17.05
N ALA A 267 10.98 -5.94 -17.38
CA ALA A 267 11.83 -5.67 -18.52
C ALA A 267 11.62 -6.74 -19.60
N PRO A 268 11.88 -6.45 -20.89
CA PRO A 268 11.78 -7.46 -21.93
C PRO A 268 12.72 -8.67 -21.70
N GLU A 269 13.82 -8.49 -20.96
CA GLU A 269 14.78 -9.54 -20.58
C GLU A 269 14.27 -10.47 -19.48
N ASP A 270 13.19 -10.11 -18.79
CA ASP A 270 12.56 -10.97 -17.78
C ASP A 270 11.73 -12.10 -18.42
N PHE A 271 11.51 -12.06 -19.74
CA PHE A 271 10.73 -13.05 -20.48
C PHE A 271 11.63 -14.12 -21.11
N GLY A 272 11.40 -15.39 -20.78
CA GLY A 272 12.16 -16.51 -21.29
C GLY A 272 11.29 -17.70 -21.66
N SER A 273 11.94 -18.83 -21.95
CA SER A 273 11.28 -20.11 -22.18
C SER A 273 12.00 -21.24 -21.44
N ASP A 274 11.23 -22.19 -20.92
CA ASP A 274 11.71 -23.44 -20.34
C ASP A 274 10.79 -24.56 -20.83
N ARG A 275 11.34 -25.66 -21.35
CA ARG A 275 10.57 -26.75 -21.98
C ARG A 275 9.56 -26.26 -23.02
N ASN A 276 9.94 -25.27 -23.84
CA ASN A 276 9.08 -24.58 -24.82
C ASN A 276 7.84 -23.89 -24.21
N ILE A 277 7.80 -23.70 -22.89
CA ILE A 277 6.77 -22.94 -22.19
C ILE A 277 7.32 -21.54 -21.89
N PRO A 278 6.67 -20.47 -22.39
CA PRO A 278 7.09 -19.11 -22.09
C PRO A 278 6.80 -18.77 -20.62
N TYR A 279 7.73 -18.07 -19.99
CA TYR A 279 7.61 -17.64 -18.59
C TYR A 279 8.06 -16.19 -18.40
N ILE A 280 7.70 -15.63 -17.25
CA ILE A 280 8.24 -14.38 -16.70
C ILE A 280 9.10 -14.72 -15.47
N ASP A 281 10.34 -14.26 -15.47
CA ASP A 281 11.30 -14.42 -14.36
C ASP A 281 11.26 -13.19 -13.47
N ILE A 282 10.61 -13.33 -12.32
CA ILE A 282 10.59 -12.29 -11.28
C ILE A 282 11.84 -12.50 -10.45
N LYS A 283 12.76 -11.55 -10.49
CA LYS A 283 14.04 -11.60 -9.77
C LYS A 283 14.39 -10.27 -9.14
N ARG A 284 15.24 -10.31 -8.12
CA ARG A 284 15.87 -9.11 -7.58
C ARG A 284 17.01 -8.71 -8.52
N CYS A 285 17.09 -7.44 -8.89
CA CYS A 285 18.27 -6.85 -9.53
C CYS A 285 18.44 -5.42 -9.03
N ASP A 286 19.59 -4.79 -9.30
CA ASP A 286 19.93 -3.46 -8.73
C ASP A 286 18.85 -2.39 -8.99
N ALA A 287 18.13 -2.50 -10.11
CA ALA A 287 17.06 -1.58 -10.47
C ALA A 287 15.64 -2.09 -10.16
N ASN A 288 15.45 -3.32 -9.67
CA ASN A 288 14.15 -3.94 -9.39
C ASN A 288 14.01 -4.29 -7.90
N HIS A 289 12.87 -3.92 -7.33
CA HIS A 289 12.56 -4.22 -5.94
C HIS A 289 11.60 -5.40 -5.84
N VAL A 290 12.05 -6.50 -5.23
CA VAL A 290 11.17 -7.58 -4.78
C VAL A 290 10.98 -7.52 -3.27
N LYS A 291 9.81 -7.93 -2.79
CA LYS A 291 9.42 -7.75 -1.38
C LYS A 291 10.19 -8.68 -0.42
N SER A 292 10.50 -9.89 -0.87
CA SER A 292 11.23 -10.91 -0.11
C SER A 292 11.94 -11.87 -1.07
N ASP A 293 12.80 -12.74 -0.57
CA ASP A 293 13.52 -13.72 -1.39
C ASP A 293 12.56 -14.71 -2.08
N GLU A 294 11.46 -15.07 -1.43
CA GLU A 294 10.42 -15.97 -1.94
C GLU A 294 9.59 -15.31 -3.06
N SER A 295 9.72 -13.99 -3.24
CA SER A 295 9.13 -13.31 -4.38
C SER A 295 9.85 -13.66 -5.68
N GLN A 296 11.09 -14.16 -5.61
CA GLN A 296 11.87 -14.55 -6.79
C GLN A 296 11.37 -15.88 -7.37
N ARG A 297 10.83 -15.85 -8.60
CA ARG A 297 10.15 -17.00 -9.21
C ARG A 297 10.03 -16.87 -10.72
N LYS A 298 10.06 -18.01 -11.40
CA LYS A 298 9.57 -18.14 -12.77
C LYS A 298 8.08 -18.44 -12.75
N VAL A 299 7.29 -17.69 -13.51
CA VAL A 299 5.83 -17.85 -13.63
C VAL A 299 5.49 -18.12 -15.10
N PRO A 300 4.85 -19.24 -15.45
CA PRO A 300 4.48 -19.50 -16.84
C PRO A 300 3.43 -18.50 -17.31
N ILE A 301 3.54 -18.03 -18.54
CA ILE A 301 2.60 -17.03 -19.08
C ILE A 301 1.24 -17.69 -19.32
N HIS A 302 0.20 -17.07 -18.77
CA HIS A 302 -1.17 -17.55 -18.96
C HIS A 302 -1.54 -17.51 -20.47
N PRO A 303 -2.13 -18.58 -21.05
CA PRO A 303 -2.44 -18.62 -22.49
C PRO A 303 -3.26 -17.43 -23.00
N GLN A 304 -4.25 -16.96 -22.22
CA GLN A 304 -5.05 -15.79 -22.59
C GLN A 304 -4.23 -14.49 -22.70
N LEU A 305 -3.12 -14.35 -21.97
CA LEU A 305 -2.22 -13.20 -22.15
C LEU A 305 -1.39 -13.30 -23.42
N ILE A 306 -1.05 -14.54 -23.82
CA ILE A 306 -0.38 -14.80 -25.10
C ILE A 306 -1.33 -14.45 -26.25
N GLU A 307 -2.59 -14.87 -26.16
CA GLU A 307 -3.65 -14.57 -27.13
C GLU A 307 -3.92 -13.06 -27.26
N LEU A 308 -3.90 -12.33 -26.14
CA LEU A 308 -4.02 -10.87 -26.13
C LEU A 308 -2.77 -10.15 -26.67
N GLY A 309 -1.66 -10.86 -26.95
CA GLY A 309 -0.48 -10.28 -27.59
C GLY A 309 0.65 -9.87 -26.65
N LEU A 310 0.71 -10.38 -25.42
CA LEU A 310 1.78 -10.01 -24.47
C LEU A 310 3.19 -10.30 -25.03
N LEU A 311 3.37 -11.43 -25.73
CA LEU A 311 4.65 -11.76 -26.35
C LEU A 311 5.00 -10.85 -27.53
N GLN A 312 4.00 -10.34 -28.24
CA GLN A 312 4.20 -9.34 -29.30
C GLN A 312 4.67 -8.01 -28.70
N LEU A 313 4.08 -7.59 -27.56
CA LEU A 313 4.56 -6.43 -26.80
C LEU A 313 6.03 -6.57 -26.39
N VAL A 314 6.40 -7.71 -25.82
CA VAL A 314 7.77 -7.98 -25.38
C VAL A 314 8.74 -7.87 -26.55
N GLU A 315 8.43 -8.51 -27.68
CA GLU A 315 9.28 -8.49 -28.87
C GLU A 315 9.36 -7.09 -29.49
N MET A 316 8.25 -6.35 -29.52
CA MET A 316 8.23 -4.95 -29.94
C MET A 316 9.19 -4.11 -29.07
N ARG A 317 9.16 -4.27 -27.74
CA ARG A 317 10.03 -3.54 -26.82
C ARG A 317 11.51 -3.92 -26.97
N ARG A 318 11.82 -5.20 -27.24
CA ARG A 318 13.18 -5.65 -27.58
C ARG A 318 13.71 -4.97 -28.84
N ARG A 319 12.92 -4.94 -29.91
CA ARG A 319 13.30 -4.29 -31.18
C ARG A 319 13.49 -2.78 -31.03
N GLN A 320 12.74 -2.15 -30.13
CA GLN A 320 12.88 -0.74 -29.77
C GLN A 320 14.08 -0.47 -28.83
N GLY A 321 14.78 -1.50 -28.35
CA GLY A 321 15.88 -1.35 -27.39
C GLY A 321 15.44 -0.81 -26.04
N GLN A 322 14.17 -1.01 -25.66
CA GLN A 322 13.61 -0.49 -24.41
C GLN A 322 14.08 -1.35 -23.23
N SER A 323 14.59 -0.70 -22.18
CA SER A 323 15.01 -1.37 -20.95
C SER A 323 13.85 -1.81 -20.05
N ARG A 324 12.62 -1.40 -20.37
CA ARG A 324 11.40 -1.69 -19.62
C ARG A 324 10.26 -2.04 -20.57
N LEU A 325 9.37 -2.91 -20.12
CA LEU A 325 8.15 -3.24 -20.84
C LEU A 325 7.20 -2.02 -20.89
N PHE A 326 7.19 -1.24 -19.81
CA PHE A 326 6.37 -0.06 -19.59
C PHE A 326 7.23 1.21 -19.40
N PRO A 327 7.88 1.72 -20.46
CA PRO A 327 8.87 2.80 -20.35
C PRO A 327 8.30 4.14 -19.85
N ASN A 328 6.99 4.36 -20.02
CA ASN A 328 6.33 5.60 -19.60
C ASN A 328 5.94 5.63 -18.12
N LEU A 329 6.11 4.52 -17.38
CA LEU A 329 5.90 4.54 -15.94
C LEU A 329 7.03 5.29 -15.23
N THR A 330 6.67 6.11 -14.26
CA THR A 330 7.61 6.89 -13.45
C THR A 330 7.56 6.46 -12.00
N ARG A 331 8.70 6.56 -11.29
CA ARG A 331 8.76 6.29 -9.86
C ARG A 331 8.18 7.47 -9.08
N GLY A 332 7.40 7.18 -8.04
CA GLY A 332 6.93 8.21 -7.11
C GLY A 332 8.06 8.76 -6.24
N GLN A 333 7.98 10.05 -5.89
CA GLN A 333 9.01 10.73 -5.10
C GLN A 333 9.09 10.21 -3.67
N THR A 334 7.98 9.74 -3.10
CA THR A 334 7.91 9.34 -1.69
C THR A 334 8.58 7.98 -1.43
N LYS A 335 8.23 6.98 -2.25
CA LYS A 335 8.67 5.59 -2.06
C LYS A 335 9.71 5.15 -3.07
N GLY A 336 9.92 5.91 -4.15
CA GLY A 336 10.80 5.53 -5.26
C GLY A 336 10.29 4.30 -6.02
N LYS A 337 8.98 4.03 -6.00
CA LYS A 337 8.34 2.86 -6.63
C LYS A 337 7.47 3.28 -7.81
N PHE A 338 7.41 2.46 -8.86
CA PHE A 338 6.51 2.72 -10.00
C PHE A 338 5.04 2.59 -9.58
N SER A 339 4.76 1.62 -8.72
CA SER A 339 3.44 1.34 -8.18
C SER A 339 2.85 2.55 -7.44
N GLU A 340 3.67 3.46 -6.89
CA GLU A 340 3.17 4.66 -6.22
C GLU A 340 2.41 5.58 -7.19
N ASN A 341 2.96 5.80 -8.38
CA ASN A 341 2.32 6.65 -9.40
C ASN A 341 1.24 5.86 -10.16
N PHE A 342 1.51 4.60 -10.48
CA PHE A 342 0.52 3.76 -11.17
C PHE A 342 -0.76 3.56 -10.33
N SER A 343 -0.66 3.29 -9.03
CA SER A 343 -1.83 3.20 -8.13
C SER A 343 -2.71 4.44 -8.18
N LYS A 344 -2.11 5.64 -8.27
CA LYS A 344 -2.83 6.92 -8.41
C LYS A 344 -3.52 6.98 -9.79
N LYS A 345 -2.78 6.69 -10.87
CA LYS A 345 -3.31 6.65 -12.25
C LYS A 345 -4.49 5.68 -12.35
N PHE A 346 -4.36 4.46 -11.83
CA PHE A 346 -5.39 3.43 -11.87
C PHE A 346 -6.61 3.75 -11.00
N THR A 347 -6.41 4.43 -9.87
CA THR A 347 -7.52 4.90 -9.05
C THR A 347 -8.30 6.00 -9.75
N TYR A 348 -7.61 7.01 -10.29
CA TYR A 348 -8.22 8.06 -11.08
C TYR A 348 -8.96 7.49 -12.30
N TYR A 349 -8.32 6.60 -13.05
CA TYR A 349 -8.92 5.93 -14.19
C TYR A 349 -10.25 5.25 -13.84
N ARG A 350 -10.27 4.47 -12.75
CA ARG A 350 -11.50 3.80 -12.30
C ARG A 350 -12.58 4.77 -11.86
N GLN A 351 -12.21 5.91 -11.27
CA GLN A 351 -13.18 6.94 -10.87
C GLN A 351 -13.77 7.65 -12.08
N THR A 352 -12.94 8.02 -13.07
CA THR A 352 -13.37 8.72 -14.28
C THR A 352 -14.21 7.85 -15.21
N ASN A 353 -14.08 6.52 -15.12
CA ASN A 353 -14.82 5.56 -15.94
C ASN A 353 -15.85 4.77 -15.12
N ASP A 354 -16.31 5.33 -13.99
CA ASP A 354 -17.38 4.76 -13.15
C ASP A 354 -17.21 3.27 -12.77
N CYS A 355 -15.96 2.82 -12.64
CA CYS A 355 -15.59 1.46 -12.26
C CYS A 355 -14.73 1.43 -10.97
N TYR A 356 -15.01 2.37 -10.06
CA TYR A 356 -14.39 2.45 -8.75
C TYR A 356 -15.34 1.94 -7.67
N TRP A 357 -14.90 0.90 -6.95
CA TRP A 357 -15.59 0.41 -5.75
C TRP A 357 -14.61 0.27 -4.58
N PRO A 358 -15.02 0.65 -3.36
CA PRO A 358 -14.23 0.38 -2.15
C PRO A 358 -13.89 -1.12 -2.03
N GLY A 359 -12.62 -1.43 -1.75
CA GLY A 359 -12.15 -2.81 -1.59
C GLY A 359 -11.69 -3.50 -2.88
N LEU A 360 -12.00 -2.96 -4.07
CA LEU A 360 -11.57 -3.47 -5.37
C LEU A 360 -10.39 -2.69 -5.96
N ASP A 361 -9.33 -2.47 -5.17
CA ASP A 361 -8.08 -1.85 -5.63
C ASP A 361 -7.25 -2.76 -6.55
N PHE A 362 -6.09 -2.31 -7.03
CA PHE A 362 -5.24 -3.14 -7.90
C PHE A 362 -4.91 -4.50 -7.27
N HIS A 363 -4.64 -4.54 -5.97
CA HIS A 363 -4.32 -5.78 -5.27
C HIS A 363 -5.53 -6.72 -5.12
N ALA A 364 -6.76 -6.26 -5.35
CA ALA A 364 -7.93 -7.12 -5.43
C ALA A 364 -7.82 -8.12 -6.58
N PHE A 365 -7.18 -7.79 -7.71
CA PHE A 365 -6.93 -8.75 -8.80
C PHE A 365 -6.11 -9.96 -8.33
N ARG A 366 -5.02 -9.70 -7.61
CA ARG A 366 -4.20 -10.76 -7.03
C ARG A 366 -4.95 -11.55 -5.95
N THR A 367 -5.85 -10.89 -5.22
CA THR A 367 -6.70 -11.55 -4.21
C THR A 367 -7.72 -12.48 -4.88
N THR A 368 -8.33 -12.04 -5.98
CA THR A 368 -9.19 -12.89 -6.83
C THR A 368 -8.41 -14.07 -7.40
N PHE A 369 -7.25 -13.83 -8.00
CA PHE A 369 -6.38 -14.91 -8.51
C PHE A 369 -6.06 -15.93 -7.42
N HIS A 370 -5.71 -15.48 -6.22
CA HIS A 370 -5.48 -16.36 -5.07
C HIS A 370 -6.71 -17.20 -4.73
N GLY A 371 -7.90 -16.56 -4.66
CA GLY A 371 -9.17 -17.22 -4.40
C GLY A 371 -9.52 -18.27 -5.45
N ASP A 372 -9.32 -17.97 -6.74
CA ASP A 372 -9.57 -18.91 -7.83
C ASP A 372 -8.69 -20.16 -7.73
N LEU A 373 -7.42 -19.98 -7.34
CA LEU A 373 -6.55 -21.11 -7.06
C LEU A 373 -7.06 -21.90 -5.84
N MET A 374 -7.53 -21.24 -4.76
CA MET A 374 -8.07 -21.93 -3.58
C MET A 374 -9.31 -22.78 -3.88
N ASN A 375 -10.14 -22.39 -4.86
CA ASN A 375 -11.41 -23.06 -5.19
C ASN A 375 -11.25 -24.43 -5.89
N ARG A 376 -10.03 -24.98 -5.92
CA ARG A 376 -9.69 -26.26 -6.54
C ARG A 376 -8.84 -27.06 -5.58
N ASP A 377 -9.16 -28.34 -5.46
CA ASP A 377 -8.40 -29.29 -4.65
C ASP A 377 -7.09 -29.69 -5.36
N LYS A 378 -6.08 -28.82 -5.28
CA LYS A 378 -4.73 -29.03 -5.84
C LYS A 378 -3.67 -28.52 -4.85
N SER A 379 -2.43 -28.96 -5.04
CA SER A 379 -1.29 -28.69 -4.14
C SER A 379 -1.14 -27.21 -3.72
N ASP A 380 -1.01 -27.03 -2.40
CA ASP A 380 -0.71 -25.76 -1.74
C ASP A 380 0.66 -25.20 -2.16
N ALA A 381 1.65 -26.08 -2.34
CA ALA A 381 3.01 -25.73 -2.72
C ALA A 381 3.07 -25.06 -4.10
N ILE A 382 2.31 -25.58 -5.08
CA ILE A 382 2.19 -24.98 -6.42
C ILE A 382 1.59 -23.57 -6.32
N ARG A 383 0.51 -23.41 -5.55
CA ARG A 383 -0.13 -22.10 -5.34
C ARG A 383 0.83 -21.12 -4.66
N CYS A 384 1.50 -21.54 -3.58
CA CYS A 384 2.47 -20.71 -2.86
C CYS A 384 3.63 -20.30 -3.76
N ARG A 385 4.13 -21.20 -4.62
CA ARG A 385 5.15 -20.92 -5.62
C ARG A 385 4.69 -19.86 -6.63
N LEU A 386 3.51 -20.02 -7.22
CA LEU A 386 2.93 -19.04 -8.17
C LEU A 386 2.71 -17.67 -7.53
N MET A 387 2.26 -17.66 -6.27
CA MET A 387 2.05 -16.44 -5.52
C MET A 387 3.37 -15.81 -5.03
N GLY A 388 4.47 -16.56 -4.93
CA GLY A 388 5.66 -16.10 -4.22
C GLY A 388 5.34 -15.83 -2.74
N HIS A 389 4.65 -16.78 -2.10
CA HIS A 389 4.42 -16.81 -0.67
C HIS A 389 5.48 -17.68 0.00
N GLU A 390 5.81 -17.33 1.24
CA GLU A 390 6.70 -18.14 2.06
C GLU A 390 6.11 -19.55 2.26
N PRO A 391 6.89 -20.61 2.03
CA PRO A 391 6.50 -21.98 2.37
C PRO A 391 6.14 -22.10 3.85
N ARG A 392 5.25 -23.02 4.20
CA ARG A 392 4.81 -23.19 5.60
C ARG A 392 5.83 -23.93 6.46
N ASP A 393 6.71 -24.72 5.85
CA ASP A 393 7.82 -25.43 6.49
C ASP A 393 9.01 -25.64 5.53
N GLU A 394 10.14 -26.12 6.07
CA GLU A 394 11.36 -26.41 5.33
C GLU A 394 11.18 -27.49 4.25
N GLY A 395 10.24 -28.43 4.43
CA GLY A 395 9.92 -29.48 3.46
C GLY A 395 9.31 -28.90 2.20
N ASP A 396 8.26 -28.09 2.34
CA ASP A 396 7.62 -27.35 1.26
C ASP A 396 8.62 -26.46 0.51
N ARG A 397 9.60 -25.87 1.22
CA ARG A 397 10.67 -25.07 0.62
C ARG A 397 11.57 -25.90 -0.29
N SER A 398 11.94 -27.12 0.11
CA SER A 398 12.78 -28.01 -0.70
C SER A 398 12.02 -28.56 -1.92
N TYR A 399 10.78 -29.03 -1.73
CA TYR A 399 9.97 -29.59 -2.83
C TYR A 399 9.51 -28.54 -3.85
N SER A 400 9.24 -27.30 -3.41
CA SER A 400 8.81 -26.21 -4.31
C SER A 400 9.89 -25.75 -5.30
N GLN A 401 11.17 -25.96 -5.00
CA GLN A 401 12.29 -25.65 -5.91
C GLN A 401 12.35 -26.60 -7.11
N GLY A 402 11.87 -27.83 -6.96
CA GLY A 402 11.85 -28.85 -8.02
C GLY A 402 10.61 -28.83 -8.92
N LEU A 403 9.65 -27.94 -8.67
CA LEU A 403 8.42 -27.86 -9.47
C LEU A 403 8.72 -27.38 -10.89
N HIS A 404 8.38 -28.21 -11.87
CA HIS A 404 8.57 -27.88 -13.28
C HIS A 404 7.54 -26.86 -13.77
N ILE A 405 7.94 -26.10 -14.80
CA ILE A 405 7.15 -25.01 -15.37
C ILE A 405 5.82 -25.50 -15.97
N ASP A 406 5.76 -26.74 -16.49
CA ASP A 406 4.55 -27.38 -17.00
C ASP A 406 3.49 -27.60 -15.91
N VAL A 407 3.89 -28.08 -14.73
CA VAL A 407 3.02 -28.24 -13.56
C VAL A 407 2.45 -26.89 -13.10
N LEU A 408 3.27 -25.83 -13.13
CA LEU A 408 2.83 -24.46 -12.82
C LEU A 408 1.83 -23.94 -13.86
N LEU A 409 2.03 -24.26 -15.15
CA LEU A 409 1.16 -23.83 -16.25
C LEU A 409 -0.20 -24.50 -16.18
N GLU A 410 -0.26 -25.80 -15.89
CA GLU A 410 -1.51 -26.52 -15.66
C GLU A 410 -2.34 -25.87 -14.56
N ARG A 411 -1.68 -25.39 -13.50
CA ARG A 411 -2.35 -24.71 -12.41
C ARG A 411 -2.85 -23.31 -12.78
N ILE A 412 -2.04 -22.54 -13.49
CA ILE A 412 -2.42 -21.19 -13.95
C ILE A 412 -3.61 -21.23 -14.91
N ARG A 413 -3.70 -22.25 -15.78
CA ARG A 413 -4.81 -22.44 -16.74
C ARG A 413 -6.20 -22.62 -16.11
N ASP A 414 -6.27 -22.93 -14.82
CA ASP A 414 -7.54 -23.02 -14.09
C ASP A 414 -8.22 -21.64 -13.96
N VAL A 415 -7.43 -20.56 -14.01
CA VAL A 415 -7.90 -19.20 -13.84
C VAL A 415 -8.25 -18.61 -15.19
N LYS A 416 -9.55 -18.46 -15.48
CA LYS A 416 -10.02 -17.93 -16.76
C LYS A 416 -10.86 -16.68 -16.55
N ILE A 417 -10.76 -15.77 -17.50
CA ILE A 417 -11.69 -14.62 -17.64
C ILE A 417 -12.28 -14.64 -19.04
N ASP A 418 -13.39 -13.95 -19.26
CA ASP A 418 -13.89 -13.74 -20.62
C ASP A 418 -13.08 -12.65 -21.31
N ILE A 419 -12.14 -13.05 -22.18
CA ILE A 419 -11.33 -12.11 -22.97
C ILE A 419 -12.02 -11.68 -24.27
N SER A 420 -13.17 -12.25 -24.64
CA SER A 420 -13.91 -11.83 -25.83
C SER A 420 -14.45 -10.40 -25.72
N MET A 421 -14.56 -9.89 -24.49
CA MET A 421 -14.92 -8.51 -24.18
C MET A 421 -13.75 -7.53 -24.25
N ILE A 422 -12.53 -8.00 -24.53
CA ILE A 422 -11.31 -7.19 -24.51
C ILE A 422 -10.72 -7.08 -25.92
N ASN A 423 -10.50 -5.86 -26.39
CA ASN A 423 -9.82 -5.61 -27.66
C ASN A 423 -8.31 -5.69 -27.47
N SER A 424 -7.67 -6.65 -28.15
CA SER A 424 -6.21 -6.79 -28.12
C SER A 424 -5.54 -5.57 -28.75
N PRO A 425 -4.51 -4.99 -28.11
CA PRO A 425 -3.67 -3.95 -28.71
C PRO A 425 -2.90 -4.40 -29.97
N PHE A 426 -2.81 -5.71 -30.20
CA PHE A 426 -2.02 -6.33 -31.26
C PHE A 426 -2.86 -7.16 -32.24
N SER A 427 -4.19 -7.20 -32.08
CA SER A 427 -5.06 -7.70 -33.15
C SER A 427 -5.06 -6.72 -34.32
N ASP A 428 -5.01 -7.23 -35.56
CA ASP A 428 -5.31 -6.45 -36.75
C ASP A 428 -6.73 -5.87 -36.57
N ALA A 429 -6.80 -4.58 -36.24
CA ALA A 429 -7.82 -4.00 -35.37
C ALA A 429 -9.29 -4.15 -35.85
N PRO A 430 -10.26 -3.89 -34.96
CA PRO A 430 -11.59 -3.36 -35.31
C PRO A 430 -11.54 -2.00 -36.07
N SER A 431 -10.35 -1.49 -36.45
CA SER A 431 -10.16 -0.24 -37.17
C SER A 431 -10.27 -0.37 -38.69
N GLU A 432 -9.95 -1.52 -39.31
CA GLU A 432 -10.18 -1.69 -40.75
C GLU A 432 -11.65 -1.92 -41.09
N ALA A 433 -12.38 -2.64 -40.24
CA ALA A 433 -13.82 -2.81 -40.36
C ALA A 433 -14.57 -1.48 -40.14
N ARG A 434 -14.18 -0.68 -39.13
CA ARG A 434 -14.74 0.67 -38.91
C ARG A 434 -14.37 1.65 -40.02
N LYS A 435 -13.11 1.68 -40.48
CA LYS A 435 -12.70 2.54 -41.61
C LYS A 435 -13.40 2.15 -42.92
N LYS A 436 -13.63 0.85 -43.19
CA LYS A 436 -14.44 0.39 -44.33
C LYS A 436 -15.92 0.76 -44.17
N ALA A 437 -16.49 0.64 -42.98
CA ALA A 437 -17.88 1.01 -42.73
C ALA A 437 -18.13 2.52 -42.84
N GLU A 438 -17.19 3.35 -42.36
CA GLU A 438 -17.22 4.82 -42.50
C GLU A 438 -17.01 5.28 -43.94
N THR A 439 -16.09 4.65 -44.70
CA THR A 439 -15.93 4.95 -46.14
C THR A 439 -17.09 4.45 -47.00
N GLN A 440 -17.90 3.50 -46.51
CA GLN A 440 -19.08 2.96 -47.19
C GLN A 440 -20.41 3.55 -46.70
N GLY A 441 -20.39 4.51 -45.75
CA GLY A 441 -21.58 5.21 -45.28
C GLY A 441 -22.60 4.34 -44.55
N LEU A 442 -22.20 3.18 -44.02
CA LEU A 442 -23.11 2.26 -43.32
C LEU A 442 -23.03 2.48 -41.81
N ARG A 443 -24.17 2.87 -41.21
CA ARG A 443 -24.33 2.94 -39.75
C ARG A 443 -24.27 1.52 -39.17
N VAL A 444 -23.27 1.25 -38.34
CA VAL A 444 -23.25 0.04 -37.50
C VAL A 444 -24.22 0.26 -36.34
N VAL A 445 -25.24 -0.60 -36.24
CA VAL A 445 -26.22 -0.58 -35.16
C VAL A 445 -25.76 -1.57 -34.10
N GLY A 446 -25.59 -1.08 -32.85
CA GLY A 446 -25.62 -1.84 -31.60
C GLY A 446 -24.54 -2.89 -31.40
#